data_AF-A0A8M1K904-F1
#
_entry.id   AF-A0A8M1K904-F1
#
_cell.length_a   1.000
_cell.length_b   1.000
_cell.length_c   1.000
_cell.angle_alpha   90.00
_cell.angle_beta   90.00
_cell.angle_gamma   90.00
#
_symmetry.space_group_name_H-M   'P 1'
#
loop_
_entity.id
_entity.type
_entity.pdbx_description
1 polymer ?
#
loop_
_entity_poly.entity_id
_entity_poly.type
_entity_poly.pdbx_seq_one_letter_code
_entity_poly.pdbx_strand_id
1 'polypeptide(L)'
;MAGDGGALKDINEIKSQFRTREGFYKLLTLSDSQQRGGLPRGPTASATVGPGSGPGSIPGGGVGLVQGPGSTSSSNAAANSAPAGFLPPVRVSMVKLQPEDPSEDSERVCFNIGRELYFYTYTNIKKAVDLSKPIDKRIYKGTQPTCHDFNQYSATTDSVALIVGFSAGQVQYLDPIKKETSKLFNEEVGECIAWGLE
;
A
#
# COMPACT_ATOMS: atom_id res chain seq x y z
N MET A 1 -37.91 -17.18 -35.69
CA MET A 1 -36.70 -16.33 -35.74
C MET A 1 -36.09 -16.32 -34.35
N ALA A 2 -34.78 -16.55 -34.29
CA ALA A 2 -33.98 -16.55 -33.08
C ALA A 2 -34.03 -15.17 -32.41
N GLY A 3 -34.21 -15.16 -31.09
CA GLY A 3 -33.86 -14.01 -30.25
C GLY A 3 -32.56 -14.36 -29.54
N ASP A 4 -31.42 -14.05 -30.16
CA ASP A 4 -30.10 -14.13 -29.52
C ASP A 4 -30.01 -13.08 -28.42
N GLY A 5 -30.44 -13.45 -27.20
CA GLY A 5 -30.26 -12.69 -25.97
C GLY A 5 -28.95 -13.02 -25.24
N GLY A 6 -27.92 -13.49 -25.95
CA GLY A 6 -26.76 -14.15 -25.34
C GLY A 6 -25.45 -13.38 -25.24
N ALA A 7 -25.30 -12.20 -25.85
CA ALA A 7 -23.95 -11.67 -26.16
C ALA A 7 -23.46 -10.47 -25.31
N LEU A 8 -24.01 -10.22 -24.12
CA LEU A 8 -23.67 -9.01 -23.34
C LEU A 8 -23.26 -9.24 -21.87
N LYS A 9 -23.17 -10.49 -21.41
CA LYS A 9 -22.75 -10.78 -20.01
C LYS A 9 -21.26 -11.10 -19.87
N ASP A 10 -20.61 -11.58 -20.93
CA ASP A 10 -19.23 -12.09 -20.84
C ASP A 10 -18.15 -10.98 -20.79
N ILE A 11 -18.52 -9.72 -21.03
CA ILE A 11 -17.57 -8.59 -21.10
C ILE A 11 -17.19 -8.04 -19.71
N ASN A 12 -17.83 -8.50 -18.64
CA ASN A 12 -17.66 -7.96 -17.28
C ASN A 12 -17.03 -8.95 -16.27
N GLU A 13 -16.66 -10.16 -16.68
CA GLU A 13 -15.99 -11.10 -15.77
C GLU A 13 -14.46 -11.03 -15.93
N ILE A 14 -13.77 -10.56 -14.89
CA ILE A 14 -12.31 -10.58 -14.84
C ILE A 14 -11.86 -12.04 -14.69
N LYS A 15 -11.13 -12.54 -15.69
CA LYS A 15 -10.59 -13.90 -15.66
C LYS A 15 -9.53 -14.03 -14.57
N SER A 16 -9.69 -15.01 -13.69
CA SER A 16 -8.76 -15.32 -12.59
C SER A 16 -7.73 -16.39 -12.94
N GLN A 17 -7.77 -16.95 -14.16
CA GLN A 17 -6.83 -17.97 -14.60
C GLN A 17 -6.72 -18.05 -16.13
N PHE A 18 -5.55 -18.43 -16.63
CA PHE A 18 -5.29 -18.66 -18.05
C PHE A 18 -4.20 -19.73 -18.26
N ARG A 19 -4.07 -20.23 -19.48
CA ARG A 19 -3.07 -21.24 -19.85
C ARG A 19 -2.24 -20.73 -21.03
N THR A 20 -0.93 -20.95 -20.97
CA THR A 20 0.02 -20.68 -22.05
C THR A 20 0.84 -21.93 -22.33
N ARG A 21 1.86 -21.82 -23.21
CA ARG A 21 2.79 -22.91 -23.50
C ARG A 21 3.57 -23.32 -22.23
N GLU A 22 3.92 -22.36 -21.39
CA GLU A 22 4.69 -22.57 -20.16
C GLU A 22 3.87 -23.27 -19.07
N GLY A 23 2.54 -23.22 -19.14
CA GLY A 23 1.66 -23.90 -18.20
C GLY A 23 0.42 -23.09 -17.84
N PHE A 24 -0.02 -23.24 -16.60
CA PHE A 24 -1.26 -22.64 -16.09
C PHE A 24 -0.96 -21.54 -15.08
N TYR A 25 -1.55 -20.36 -15.31
CA TYR A 25 -1.42 -19.19 -14.47
C TYR A 25 -2.74 -18.95 -13.74
N LYS A 26 -2.68 -18.78 -12.42
CA LYS A 26 -3.85 -18.54 -11.56
C LYS A 26 -3.59 -17.30 -10.70
N LEU A 27 -4.55 -16.39 -10.67
CA LEU A 27 -4.60 -15.31 -9.71
C LEU A 27 -4.79 -15.89 -8.31
N LEU A 28 -3.82 -15.62 -7.43
CA LEU A 28 -3.92 -16.00 -6.03
C LEU A 28 -4.58 -14.87 -5.25
N THR A 29 -5.70 -15.17 -4.61
CA THR A 29 -6.38 -14.24 -3.71
C THR A 29 -5.72 -14.25 -2.33
N LEU A 30 -5.96 -13.21 -1.52
CA LEU A 30 -5.47 -13.16 -0.14
C LEU A 30 -5.94 -14.38 0.68
N SER A 31 -7.19 -14.82 0.46
CA SER A 31 -7.74 -16.03 1.08
C SER A 31 -6.98 -17.30 0.69
N ASP A 32 -6.61 -17.44 -0.59
CA ASP A 32 -5.79 -18.57 -1.06
C ASP A 32 -4.42 -18.58 -0.37
N SER A 33 -3.80 -17.40 -0.22
CA SER A 33 -2.51 -17.25 0.45
C SER A 33 -2.58 -17.53 1.95
N GLN A 34 -3.68 -17.17 2.63
CA GLN A 34 -3.89 -17.46 4.05
C GLN A 34 -4.08 -18.97 4.31
N GLN A 35 -4.83 -19.66 3.46
CA GLN A 35 -5.00 -21.12 3.54
C GLN A 35 -3.66 -21.85 3.36
N ARG A 36 -2.80 -21.36 2.46
CA ARG A 36 -1.46 -21.92 2.24
C ARG A 36 -0.52 -21.71 3.43
N GLY A 37 -0.62 -20.56 4.08
CA GLY A 37 0.17 -20.24 5.27
C GLY A 37 -0.34 -20.88 6.58
N GLY A 38 -1.51 -21.53 6.55
CA GLY A 38 -2.23 -22.02 7.72
C GLY A 38 -2.21 -23.53 7.96
N LEU A 39 -1.44 -24.31 7.20
CA LEU A 39 -1.33 -25.76 7.44
C LEU A 39 -0.13 -26.09 8.35
N PRO A 40 -0.35 -26.42 9.64
CA PRO A 40 0.63 -27.20 10.39
C PRO A 40 0.74 -28.60 9.78
N ARG A 41 1.98 -29.07 9.68
CA ARG A 41 2.34 -30.39 9.15
C ARG A 41 1.92 -31.48 10.14
N GLY A 42 0.81 -32.16 9.85
CA GLY A 42 0.52 -33.54 10.28
C GLY A 42 -0.32 -33.73 11.56
N PRO A 43 -1.06 -34.86 11.68
CA PRO A 43 -2.07 -35.08 12.71
C PRO A 43 -1.48 -35.74 13.95
N THR A 44 -1.81 -35.22 15.13
CA THR A 44 -1.85 -36.04 16.34
C THR A 44 -3.18 -35.80 17.03
N ALA A 45 -3.99 -36.86 17.04
CA ALA A 45 -5.12 -36.96 17.93
C ALA A 45 -4.60 -37.05 19.37
N SER A 46 -5.12 -36.21 20.27
CA SER A 46 -5.54 -36.66 21.59
C SER A 46 -6.42 -35.59 22.25
N ALA A 47 -7.53 -36.07 22.80
CA ALA A 47 -8.55 -35.31 23.51
C ALA A 47 -8.12 -34.95 24.94
N THR A 48 -8.87 -34.03 25.57
CA THR A 48 -9.32 -33.91 26.99
C THR A 48 -9.47 -32.41 27.33
N VAL A 49 -10.68 -31.84 27.33
CA VAL A 49 -11.69 -31.73 28.42
C VAL A 49 -11.17 -31.04 29.70
N GLY A 50 -11.72 -29.86 30.02
CA GLY A 50 -11.61 -29.21 31.34
C GLY A 50 -12.27 -27.81 31.39
N PRO A 51 -13.24 -27.54 32.29
CA PRO A 51 -14.05 -26.31 32.33
C PRO A 51 -13.65 -25.32 33.44
N GLY A 52 -14.06 -24.04 33.34
CA GLY A 52 -14.04 -23.06 34.44
C GLY A 52 -14.33 -21.62 33.98
N SER A 53 -15.57 -21.14 34.14
CA SER A 53 -15.99 -20.11 35.12
C SER A 53 -15.52 -18.66 34.85
N GLY A 54 -16.44 -17.78 34.39
CA GLY A 54 -16.26 -16.31 34.33
C GLY A 54 -16.47 -15.63 35.70
N PRO A 55 -17.03 -14.40 35.80
CA PRO A 55 -16.94 -13.20 34.96
C PRO A 55 -16.37 -12.00 35.77
N GLY A 56 -16.09 -10.84 35.15
CA GLY A 56 -15.70 -9.63 35.89
C GLY A 56 -15.75 -8.35 35.06
N SER A 57 -16.83 -7.59 35.22
CA SER A 57 -17.02 -6.23 34.70
C SER A 57 -16.83 -5.24 35.84
N ILE A 58 -16.10 -4.14 35.62
CA ILE A 58 -16.17 -2.93 36.46
C ILE A 58 -16.22 -1.68 35.55
N PRO A 59 -17.20 -0.78 35.74
CA PRO A 59 -17.34 0.49 35.04
C PRO A 59 -16.93 1.72 35.90
N GLY A 60 -16.66 2.85 35.24
CA GLY A 60 -16.55 4.19 35.83
C GLY A 60 -15.30 4.95 35.37
N GLY A 61 -15.30 6.24 35.02
CA GLY A 61 -16.31 7.29 35.03
C GLY A 61 -15.63 8.67 35.04
N GLY A 62 -16.22 9.66 34.36
CA GLY A 62 -15.91 11.12 34.48
C GLY A 62 -14.70 11.61 33.67
N VAL A 63 -14.60 12.82 33.12
CA VAL A 63 -15.34 14.10 33.04
C VAL A 63 -14.69 14.85 31.84
N GLY A 64 -15.35 15.60 30.95
CA GLY A 64 -15.92 16.94 31.14
C GLY A 64 -14.91 18.06 30.82
N LEU A 65 -15.33 19.07 30.03
CA LEU A 65 -14.70 20.37 29.67
C LEU A 65 -14.01 20.43 28.29
N VAL A 66 -14.07 21.50 27.49
CA VAL A 66 -14.95 22.67 27.33
C VAL A 66 -14.54 23.32 25.99
N GLN A 67 -15.41 24.16 25.45
CA GLN A 67 -15.39 24.70 24.09
C GLN A 67 -14.91 26.16 24.05
N GLY A 68 -13.98 26.49 23.14
CA GLY A 68 -13.77 27.81 22.49
C GLY A 68 -12.86 28.85 23.18
N PRO A 69 -12.49 29.97 22.51
CA PRO A 69 -12.77 30.40 21.12
C PRO A 69 -11.49 30.76 20.32
N GLY A 70 -11.67 31.22 19.07
CA GLY A 70 -10.66 31.22 18.00
C GLY A 70 -9.67 32.39 17.94
N SER A 71 -8.65 32.18 17.11
CA SER A 71 -7.83 33.23 16.50
C SER A 71 -7.69 32.97 15.01
N THR A 72 -8.34 33.82 14.22
CA THR A 72 -8.19 33.94 12.77
C THR A 72 -6.81 34.49 12.42
N SER A 73 -6.00 33.70 11.71
CA SER A 73 -4.86 34.21 10.96
C SER A 73 -4.98 33.76 9.51
N SER A 74 -5.49 34.68 8.70
CA SER A 74 -5.57 34.65 7.26
C SER A 74 -4.19 34.86 6.64
N SER A 75 -3.72 33.90 5.83
CA SER A 75 -2.84 34.19 4.70
C SER A 75 -2.79 33.00 3.74
N ASN A 76 -3.57 33.13 2.66
CA ASN A 76 -3.36 32.60 1.31
C ASN A 76 -2.92 31.13 1.17
N ALA A 77 -3.88 30.21 1.35
CA ALA A 77 -3.82 28.93 0.65
C ALA A 77 -4.23 29.16 -0.81
N ALA A 78 -3.24 29.38 -1.68
CA ALA A 78 -3.43 29.16 -3.11
C ALA A 78 -3.79 27.68 -3.27
N ALA A 79 -5.09 27.40 -3.39
CA ALA A 79 -5.60 26.09 -3.73
C ALA A 79 -5.10 25.77 -5.15
N ASN A 80 -3.96 25.10 -5.24
CA ASN A 80 -3.44 24.62 -6.50
C ASN A 80 -4.47 23.65 -7.08
N SER A 81 -5.18 24.16 -8.06
CA SER A 81 -6.34 23.57 -8.70
C SER A 81 -5.83 22.55 -9.70
N ALA A 82 -5.37 21.39 -9.23
CA ALA A 82 -5.39 20.22 -10.10
C ALA A 82 -6.86 19.98 -10.48
N PRO A 83 -7.20 19.84 -11.76
CA PRO A 83 -8.59 19.67 -12.18
C PRO A 83 -9.19 18.50 -11.42
N ALA A 84 -10.27 18.80 -10.68
CA ALA A 84 -11.00 17.81 -9.91
C ALA A 84 -11.56 16.77 -10.89
N GLY A 85 -10.90 15.61 -10.98
CA GLY A 85 -11.40 14.52 -11.82
C GLY A 85 -10.43 13.38 -12.10
N PHE A 86 -9.11 13.60 -12.05
CA PHE A 86 -8.14 12.55 -12.37
C PHE A 86 -7.17 12.30 -11.21
N LEU A 87 -7.36 11.17 -10.52
CA LEU A 87 -6.35 10.65 -9.60
C LEU A 87 -5.15 10.16 -10.42
N PRO A 88 -3.90 10.38 -9.97
CA PRO A 88 -2.74 9.79 -10.61
C PRO A 88 -2.88 8.27 -10.70
N PRO A 89 -2.27 7.65 -11.72
CA PRO A 89 -2.28 6.21 -11.85
C PRO A 89 -1.65 5.56 -10.60
N VAL A 90 -2.22 4.43 -10.20
CA VAL A 90 -1.60 3.55 -9.21
C VAL A 90 -0.34 2.96 -9.85
N ARG A 91 0.79 3.19 -9.21
CA ARG A 91 2.10 2.63 -9.56
C ARG A 91 2.56 1.70 -8.45
N VAL A 92 3.31 0.69 -8.84
CA VAL A 92 3.88 -0.30 -7.93
C VAL A 92 5.36 -0.40 -8.22
N SER A 93 6.18 -0.30 -7.17
CA SER A 93 7.62 -0.50 -7.25
C SER A 93 8.02 -1.54 -6.21
N MET A 94 8.90 -2.45 -6.62
CA MET A 94 9.36 -3.57 -5.80
C MET A 94 10.87 -3.48 -5.64
N VAL A 95 11.38 -3.85 -4.48
CA VAL A 95 12.84 -3.93 -4.24
C VAL A 95 13.18 -5.20 -3.49
N LYS A 96 14.21 -5.89 -3.97
CA LYS A 96 14.85 -7.00 -3.25
C LYS A 96 15.92 -6.43 -2.33
N LEU A 97 15.89 -6.82 -1.07
CA LEU A 97 16.89 -6.41 -0.10
C LEU A 97 18.09 -7.34 -0.18
N GLN A 98 19.30 -6.79 0.00
CA GLN A 98 20.47 -7.63 0.19
C GLN A 98 20.24 -8.51 1.44
N PRO A 99 20.33 -9.84 1.30
CA PRO A 99 20.11 -10.74 2.41
C PRO A 99 21.32 -10.73 3.35
N GLU A 100 21.08 -10.58 4.65
CA GLU A 100 22.09 -10.87 5.68
C GLU A 100 22.39 -12.38 5.72
N ASP A 101 21.36 -13.21 5.51
CA ASP A 101 21.46 -14.65 5.38
C ASP A 101 20.97 -15.12 3.98
N PRO A 102 21.78 -15.86 3.19
CA PRO A 102 21.43 -16.29 1.84
C PRO A 102 20.15 -17.13 1.70
N SER A 103 19.56 -17.58 2.82
CA SER A 103 18.34 -18.38 2.85
C SER A 103 17.05 -17.55 2.91
N GLU A 104 17.13 -16.25 3.16
CA GLU A 104 15.96 -15.37 3.28
C GLU A 104 15.87 -14.36 2.14
N ASP A 105 14.95 -14.60 1.20
CA ASP A 105 14.54 -13.58 0.25
C ASP A 105 13.57 -12.58 0.94
N SER A 106 14.05 -11.37 1.20
CA SER A 106 13.24 -10.27 1.70
C SER A 106 12.96 -9.26 0.58
N GLU A 107 11.68 -9.13 0.19
CA GLU A 107 11.23 -8.12 -0.76
C GLU A 107 10.36 -7.07 -0.07
N ARG A 108 10.31 -5.87 -0.66
CA ARG A 108 9.46 -4.77 -0.21
C ARG A 108 8.68 -4.21 -1.38
N VAL A 109 7.43 -3.86 -1.14
CA VAL A 109 6.52 -3.27 -2.12
C VAL A 109 6.14 -1.86 -1.70
N CYS A 110 6.15 -0.94 -2.67
CA CYS A 110 5.59 0.40 -2.54
C CYS A 110 4.51 0.65 -3.59
N PHE A 111 3.39 1.21 -3.18
CA PHE A 111 2.34 1.64 -4.10
C PHE A 111 1.64 2.91 -3.64
N ASN A 112 1.17 3.71 -4.60
CA ASN A 112 0.43 4.94 -4.34
C ASN A 112 -1.07 4.74 -4.65
N ILE A 113 -1.93 5.40 -3.86
CA ILE A 113 -3.37 5.50 -4.12
C ILE A 113 -3.79 6.94 -3.80
N GLY A 114 -4.05 7.73 -4.86
CA GLY A 114 -4.42 9.14 -4.71
C GLY A 114 -3.34 9.93 -3.96
N ARG A 115 -3.61 10.29 -2.70
CA ARG A 115 -2.68 11.05 -1.83
C ARG A 115 -1.87 10.18 -0.88
N GLU A 116 -2.10 8.88 -0.88
CA GLU A 116 -1.47 7.95 0.04
C GLU A 116 -0.33 7.19 -0.64
N LEU A 117 0.73 6.93 0.11
CA LEU A 117 1.83 6.06 -0.29
C LEU A 117 1.99 5.00 0.78
N TYR A 118 2.02 3.74 0.35
CA TYR A 118 2.07 2.57 1.21
C TYR A 118 3.36 1.80 0.98
N PHE A 119 3.98 1.34 2.06
CA PHE A 119 5.18 0.51 2.02
C PHE A 119 4.99 -0.75 2.88
N TYR A 120 5.13 -1.94 2.29
CA TYR A 120 4.91 -3.23 2.96
C TYR A 120 6.06 -4.21 2.70
N THR A 121 6.19 -5.21 3.59
CA THR A 121 6.94 -6.43 3.30
C THR A 121 6.16 -7.27 2.30
N TYR A 122 6.85 -7.74 1.25
CA TYR A 122 6.28 -8.66 0.27
C TYR A 122 6.86 -10.06 0.47
N THR A 123 6.00 -11.02 0.81
CA THR A 123 6.36 -12.42 1.09
C THR A 123 6.12 -13.36 -0.08
N ASN A 124 6.02 -12.81 -1.30
CA ASN A 124 5.73 -13.56 -2.52
C ASN A 124 4.46 -14.43 -2.33
N ILE A 125 4.42 -15.63 -2.91
CA ILE A 125 3.28 -16.57 -2.77
C ILE A 125 3.29 -17.38 -1.45
N LYS A 126 4.28 -17.20 -0.58
CA LYS A 126 4.47 -18.07 0.61
C LYS A 126 3.47 -17.76 1.73
N LYS A 127 3.10 -16.49 1.89
CA LYS A 127 2.23 -16.01 2.96
C LYS A 127 1.44 -14.80 2.51
N ALA A 128 0.20 -14.67 2.97
CA ALA A 128 -0.59 -13.46 2.77
C ALA A 128 0.05 -12.28 3.52
N VAL A 129 0.12 -11.12 2.85
CA VAL A 129 0.60 -9.87 3.46
C VAL A 129 -0.50 -9.31 4.36
N ASP A 130 -0.14 -8.93 5.59
CA ASP A 130 -1.04 -8.24 6.51
C ASP A 130 -1.16 -6.76 6.11
N LEU A 131 -2.20 -6.44 5.33
CA LEU A 131 -2.49 -5.07 4.86
C LEU A 131 -2.90 -4.10 5.99
N SER A 132 -3.04 -4.56 7.24
CA SER A 132 -3.34 -3.68 8.37
C SER A 132 -2.09 -3.03 8.98
N LYS A 133 -0.89 -3.55 8.66
CA LYS A 133 0.38 -3.15 9.27
C LYS A 133 1.41 -2.76 8.21
N PRO A 134 1.25 -1.62 7.54
CA PRO A 134 2.28 -1.08 6.67
C PRO A 134 3.56 -0.82 7.48
N ILE A 135 4.72 -1.03 6.85
CA ILE A 135 6.00 -0.57 7.39
C ILE A 135 5.98 0.95 7.46
N ASP A 136 5.53 1.60 6.39
CA ASP A 136 5.30 3.04 6.35
C ASP A 136 4.02 3.38 5.57
N LYS A 137 3.31 4.39 6.05
CA LYS A 137 2.14 4.98 5.38
C LYS A 137 2.28 6.49 5.42
N ARG A 138 2.31 7.13 4.25
CA ARG A 138 2.38 8.58 4.12
C ARG A 138 1.12 9.13 3.46
N ILE A 139 0.68 10.29 3.92
CA ILE A 139 -0.45 11.04 3.37
C ILE A 139 0.05 12.42 2.96
N TYR A 140 0.00 12.71 1.66
CA TYR A 140 0.48 13.98 1.12
C TYR A 140 -0.66 14.99 1.02
N LYS A 141 -0.44 16.17 1.61
CA LYS A 141 -1.35 17.32 1.53
C LYS A 141 -0.91 18.19 0.36
N GLY A 142 -1.85 18.61 -0.49
CA GLY A 142 -1.60 19.56 -1.57
C GLY A 142 -1.08 18.97 -2.89
N THR A 143 -0.33 17.87 -2.86
CA THR A 143 0.18 17.20 -4.07
C THR A 143 -0.03 15.69 -4.01
N GLN A 144 0.01 15.01 -5.16
CA GLN A 144 -0.26 13.58 -5.27
C GLN A 144 0.94 12.83 -5.86
N PRO A 145 1.37 11.69 -5.28
CA PRO A 145 2.40 10.85 -5.89
C PRO A 145 1.97 10.35 -7.28
N THR A 146 2.85 10.46 -8.26
CA THR A 146 2.61 10.04 -9.65
C THR A 146 3.47 8.87 -10.07
N CYS A 147 4.67 8.75 -9.51
CA CYS A 147 5.61 7.66 -9.74
C CYS A 147 6.62 7.56 -8.58
N HIS A 148 7.31 6.43 -8.48
CA HIS A 148 8.33 6.20 -7.47
C HIS A 148 9.25 5.07 -7.89
N ASP A 149 10.49 5.08 -7.41
CA ASP A 149 11.45 4.02 -7.68
C ASP A 149 12.46 3.83 -6.55
N PHE A 150 12.97 2.61 -6.42
CA PHE A 150 13.95 2.26 -5.41
C PHE A 150 15.36 2.27 -5.97
N ASN A 151 16.32 2.71 -5.15
CA ASN A 151 17.71 2.36 -5.41
C ASN A 151 17.97 0.90 -4.99
N GLN A 152 17.96 -0.01 -5.96
CA GLN A 152 18.17 -1.44 -5.73
C GLN A 152 19.59 -1.78 -5.28
N TYR A 153 20.58 -0.93 -5.58
CA TYR A 153 22.00 -1.22 -5.31
C TYR A 153 22.38 -1.07 -3.85
N SER A 154 21.69 -0.19 -3.12
CA SER A 154 21.97 0.10 -1.70
C SER A 154 20.87 -0.40 -0.75
N ALA A 155 19.91 -1.17 -1.27
CA ALA A 155 18.78 -1.67 -0.50
C ALA A 155 19.21 -2.79 0.48
N THR A 156 18.99 -2.56 1.76
CA THR A 156 19.34 -3.47 2.87
C THR A 156 18.10 -3.70 3.76
N THR A 157 18.19 -4.61 4.72
CA THR A 157 17.09 -4.87 5.69
C THR A 157 16.71 -3.64 6.50
N ASP A 158 17.68 -2.76 6.75
CA ASP A 158 17.56 -1.65 7.70
C ASP A 158 17.43 -0.29 7.00
N SER A 159 17.63 -0.23 5.69
CA SER A 159 17.61 1.02 4.93
C SER A 159 17.27 0.78 3.48
N VAL A 160 16.34 1.57 2.95
CA VAL A 160 16.05 1.60 1.52
C VAL A 160 15.86 3.03 1.05
N ALA A 161 16.51 3.37 -0.06
CA ALA A 161 16.38 4.66 -0.70
C ALA A 161 15.22 4.64 -1.70
N LEU A 162 14.20 5.45 -1.45
CA LEU A 162 13.02 5.62 -2.31
C LEU A 162 12.94 7.05 -2.82
N ILE A 163 12.76 7.22 -4.12
CA ILE A 163 12.38 8.50 -4.73
C ILE A 163 10.90 8.48 -5.10
N VAL A 164 10.21 9.60 -4.91
CA VAL A 164 8.79 9.78 -5.19
C VAL A 164 8.59 11.05 -6.00
N GLY A 165 8.05 10.93 -7.21
CA GLY A 165 7.65 12.05 -8.05
C GLY A 165 6.21 12.46 -7.75
N PHE A 166 5.93 13.76 -7.85
CA PHE A 166 4.63 14.34 -7.54
C PHE A 166 4.00 15.08 -8.73
N SER A 167 2.68 15.27 -8.66
CA SER A 167 1.89 15.92 -9.72
C SER A 167 2.26 17.39 -9.99
N ALA A 168 2.85 18.08 -9.02
CA ALA A 168 3.34 19.45 -9.19
C ALA A 168 4.85 19.50 -9.50
N GLY A 169 5.47 18.38 -9.91
CA GLY A 169 6.85 18.35 -10.39
C GLY A 169 7.92 18.25 -9.29
N GLN A 170 7.53 18.23 -8.01
CA GLN A 170 8.47 17.96 -6.92
C GLN A 170 8.94 16.51 -6.98
N VAL A 171 10.14 16.27 -6.44
CA VAL A 171 10.65 14.92 -6.18
C VAL A 171 11.07 14.84 -4.72
N GLN A 172 10.62 13.82 -4.00
CA GLN A 172 11.05 13.55 -2.63
C GLN A 172 11.91 12.31 -2.58
N TYR A 173 13.06 12.42 -1.92
CA TYR A 173 13.87 11.30 -1.49
C TYR A 173 13.58 10.99 -0.03
N LEU A 174 13.29 9.72 0.28
CA LEU A 174 13.00 9.28 1.64
C LEU A 174 13.47 7.86 1.90
N ASP A 175 13.66 7.52 3.18
CA ASP A 175 13.83 6.15 3.64
C ASP A 175 12.60 5.72 4.46
N PRO A 176 11.73 4.83 3.95
CA PRO A 176 10.52 4.40 4.63
C PRO A 176 10.79 3.41 5.78
N ILE A 177 11.99 2.81 5.88
CA ILE A 177 12.38 1.93 6.99
C ILE A 177 12.85 2.78 8.16
N LYS A 178 13.83 3.66 7.93
CA LYS A 178 14.40 4.52 8.99
C LYS A 178 13.51 5.70 9.37
N LYS A 179 12.70 6.18 8.43
CA LYS A 179 11.77 7.32 8.59
C LYS A 179 12.38 8.66 9.00
N GLU A 180 13.70 8.74 9.12
CA GLU A 180 14.43 9.96 9.48
C GLU A 180 14.81 10.81 8.26
N THR A 181 14.93 10.18 7.10
CA THR A 181 15.38 10.84 5.87
C THR A 181 14.18 11.27 5.02
N SER A 182 14.09 12.57 4.75
CA SER A 182 13.09 13.16 3.86
C SER A 182 13.62 14.45 3.25
N LYS A 183 14.16 14.37 2.04
CA LYS A 183 14.66 15.51 1.27
C LYS A 183 13.73 15.79 0.10
N LEU A 184 13.25 17.02 -0.03
CA LEU A 184 12.43 17.45 -1.15
C LEU A 184 13.31 18.24 -2.14
N PHE A 185 13.03 18.04 -3.42
CA PHE A 185 13.70 18.69 -4.53
C PHE A 185 12.66 19.39 -5.40
N ASN A 186 13.08 20.46 -6.06
CA ASN A 186 12.24 21.25 -6.96
C ASN A 186 11.03 21.86 -6.24
N GLU A 187 11.27 22.41 -5.04
CA GLU A 187 10.21 22.96 -4.19
C GLU A 187 9.56 24.20 -4.83
N GLU A 188 10.32 24.94 -5.64
CA GLU A 188 9.86 26.16 -6.31
C GLU A 188 8.90 25.94 -7.48
N VAL A 189 8.78 24.72 -8.03
CA VAL A 189 7.89 24.46 -9.17
C VAL A 189 6.46 24.31 -8.68
N GLY A 190 5.77 25.45 -8.62
CA GLY A 190 4.36 25.57 -8.24
C GLY A 190 3.38 25.39 -9.41
N GLU A 191 3.86 25.33 -10.64
CA GLU A 191 3.04 25.15 -11.83
C GLU A 191 3.21 23.73 -12.38
N CYS A 192 2.09 23.04 -12.61
CA CYS A 192 2.09 21.79 -13.34
C CYS A 192 2.83 21.99 -14.66
N ILE A 193 3.98 21.34 -14.82
CA ILE A 193 4.57 21.15 -16.13
C ILE A 193 3.63 20.20 -16.88
N ALA A 194 2.63 20.80 -17.53
CA ALA A 194 1.99 20.17 -18.67
C ALA A 194 3.13 19.95 -19.65
N TRP A 195 3.54 18.71 -19.84
CA TRP A 195 4.30 18.33 -21.02
C TRP A 195 3.37 18.56 -22.20
N GLY A 196 3.32 19.80 -22.68
CA GLY A 196 2.84 20.11 -24.01
C GLY A 196 3.75 19.36 -24.96
N LEU A 197 3.22 18.29 -25.53
CA LEU A 197 3.74 17.77 -26.79
C LEU A 197 3.48 18.88 -27.81
N GLU A 198 4.53 19.62 -28.14
CA GLU A 198 4.61 20.41 -29.38
C GLU A 198 5.08 19.50 -30.52
#